data_AF-A0A956P6J2-F1
#
_entry.id   AF-A0A956P6J2-F1
#
_cell.length_a   1.000
_cell.length_b   1.000
_cell.length_c   1.000
_cell.angle_alpha   90.00
_cell.angle_beta   90.00
_cell.angle_gamma   90.00
#
_symmetry.space_group_name_H-M   'P 1'
#
loop_
_entity.id
_entity.type
_entity.pdbx_description
1 polymer ?
#
loop_
_entity_poly.entity_id
_entity_poly.type
_entity_poly.pdbx_seq_one_letter_code
_entity_poly.pdbx_strand_id
1 'polypeptide(L)'
;MADLDKRTVEASAGVLAAWKPGGAWDLGAEVRAAAAEARAREIPNLLVVLSAKNCHGCEILDRQLEKHAGALAGKVAILKALGGDFSTGINYTSLTVGGATFVTPGVPFTTLWAVERDGLRYRALGLGPFEGDVPAALEAFLGGHSQFVREAAGVPIDLTRDGERRTLTSADRFAADLVVRP
;
A
#
# COMPACT_ATOMS: atom_id res chain seq x y z
N MET A 1 -24.58 17.41 14.69
CA MET A 1 -23.73 16.20 14.73
C MET A 1 -24.30 15.26 13.69
N ALA A 2 -23.81 15.38 12.45
CA ALA A 2 -24.27 14.57 11.34
C ALA A 2 -23.61 13.20 11.47
N ASP A 3 -24.44 12.18 11.64
CA ASP A 3 -24.10 10.78 11.53
C ASP A 3 -23.54 10.58 10.11
N LEU A 4 -22.21 10.47 10.03
CA LEU A 4 -21.52 10.23 8.76
C LEU A 4 -22.00 8.88 8.24
N ASP A 5 -22.73 8.94 7.14
CA ASP A 5 -23.18 7.83 6.33
C ASP A 5 -22.02 6.84 6.15
N LYS A 6 -22.07 5.74 6.92
CA LYS A 6 -21.05 4.69 7.09
C LYS A 6 -20.70 3.93 5.80
N ARG A 7 -21.08 4.42 4.62
CA ARG A 7 -21.02 3.68 3.36
C ARG A 7 -19.83 4.03 2.46
N THR A 8 -18.98 4.97 2.85
CA THR A 8 -17.89 5.44 1.97
C THR A 8 -16.48 5.05 2.43
N VAL A 9 -16.33 4.33 3.54
CA VAL A 9 -15.03 3.77 3.99
C VAL A 9 -15.16 2.28 4.36
N GLU A 10 -15.93 1.51 3.61
CA GLU A 10 -15.90 0.04 3.68
C GLU A 10 -16.00 -0.54 2.28
N ALA A 11 -14.94 -0.33 1.50
CA ALA A 11 -14.55 -1.26 0.45
C ALA A 11 -13.84 -2.44 1.12
N SER A 12 -14.64 -3.35 1.68
CA SER A 12 -14.24 -4.70 2.07
C SER A 12 -13.25 -4.81 3.25
N ALA A 13 -13.82 -4.79 4.45
CA ALA A 13 -13.27 -5.51 5.59
C ALA A 13 -12.90 -6.94 5.18
N GLY A 14 -11.63 -7.27 5.36
CA GLY A 14 -11.08 -8.59 5.15
C GLY A 14 -9.68 -8.60 5.71
N VAL A 15 -9.54 -8.54 7.04
CA VAL A 15 -8.37 -9.13 7.69
C VAL A 15 -8.48 -10.64 7.42
N LEU A 16 -8.09 -11.05 6.21
CA LEU A 16 -8.14 -12.44 5.79
C LEU A 16 -6.87 -13.13 6.25
N ALA A 17 -7.08 -14.06 7.17
CA ALA A 17 -6.07 -14.94 7.70
C ALA A 17 -5.86 -16.13 6.74
N ALA A 18 -4.60 -16.35 6.32
CA ALA A 18 -4.05 -17.68 6.12
C ALA A 18 -2.52 -17.62 6.30
N TRP A 19 -2.10 -17.90 7.53
CA TRP A 19 -0.70 -18.00 7.95
C TRP A 19 -0.01 -19.20 7.28
N LYS A 20 1.18 -18.96 6.70
CA LYS A 20 2.21 -19.98 6.48
C LYS A 20 3.57 -19.40 6.92
N PRO A 21 4.24 -19.97 7.93
CA PRO A 21 5.58 -19.56 8.33
C PRO A 21 6.53 -19.57 7.14
N GLY A 22 7.29 -18.49 6.94
CA GLY A 22 8.30 -18.38 5.89
C GLY A 22 7.77 -18.14 4.47
N GLY A 23 6.49 -17.81 4.29
CA GLY A 23 5.88 -17.55 2.98
C GLY A 23 5.86 -16.08 2.57
N ALA A 24 5.87 -15.81 1.27
CA ALA A 24 5.48 -14.52 0.70
C ALA A 24 3.96 -14.31 0.83
N TRP A 25 3.52 -13.08 1.10
CA TRP A 25 2.09 -12.74 1.00
C TRP A 25 1.75 -12.49 -0.47
N ASP A 26 0.94 -13.39 -1.03
CA ASP A 26 0.31 -13.18 -2.33
C ASP A 26 -1.06 -12.55 -2.12
N LEU A 27 -1.15 -11.24 -2.36
CA LEU A 27 -2.41 -10.48 -2.31
C LEU A 27 -3.10 -10.42 -3.67
N GLY A 28 -2.73 -11.28 -4.63
CA GLY A 28 -3.21 -11.17 -6.01
C GLY A 28 -4.73 -11.17 -6.13
N ALA A 29 -5.44 -11.99 -5.33
CA ALA A 29 -6.90 -12.05 -5.35
C ALA A 29 -7.56 -10.81 -4.72
N GLU A 30 -7.01 -10.34 -3.60
CA GLU A 30 -7.49 -9.19 -2.84
C GLU A 30 -7.25 -7.90 -3.63
N VAL A 31 -6.08 -7.76 -4.23
CA VAL A 31 -5.74 -6.66 -5.15
C VAL A 31 -6.68 -6.66 -6.34
N ARG A 32 -6.95 -7.83 -6.95
CA ARG A 32 -7.93 -7.95 -8.05
C ARG A 32 -9.30 -7.43 -7.65
N ALA A 33 -9.79 -7.89 -6.50
CA ALA A 33 -11.10 -7.50 -5.99
C ALA A 33 -11.15 -5.99 -5.69
N ALA A 34 -10.15 -5.47 -4.98
CA ALA A 34 -10.07 -4.04 -4.65
C ALA A 34 -9.94 -3.16 -5.90
N ALA A 35 -9.18 -3.60 -6.92
CA ALA A 35 -9.07 -2.89 -8.19
C ALA A 35 -10.39 -2.92 -8.98
N ALA A 36 -11.10 -4.05 -8.99
CA ALA A 36 -12.42 -4.14 -9.61
C ALA A 36 -13.45 -3.24 -8.93
N GLU A 37 -13.44 -3.19 -7.59
CA GLU A 37 -14.30 -2.29 -6.83
C GLU A 37 -13.96 -0.82 -7.10
N ALA A 38 -12.67 -0.46 -7.07
CA ALA A 38 -12.22 0.89 -7.37
C ALA A 38 -12.68 1.34 -8.77
N ARG A 39 -12.56 0.47 -9.79
CA ARG A 39 -13.09 0.73 -11.15
C ARG A 39 -14.59 0.94 -11.16
N ALA A 40 -15.35 0.08 -10.49
CA ALA A 40 -16.81 0.16 -10.46
C ALA A 40 -17.30 1.49 -9.82
N ARG A 41 -16.47 2.09 -8.97
CA ARG A 41 -16.75 3.36 -8.27
C ARG A 41 -16.03 4.57 -8.89
N GLU A 42 -15.40 4.39 -10.04
CA GLU A 42 -14.60 5.43 -10.73
C GLU A 42 -13.50 6.04 -9.85
N ILE A 43 -12.98 5.27 -8.89
CA ILE A 43 -11.89 5.68 -8.01
C ILE A 43 -10.57 5.46 -8.75
N PRO A 44 -9.77 6.52 -9.01
CA PRO A 44 -8.63 6.45 -9.93
C PRO A 44 -7.39 5.79 -9.34
N ASN A 45 -7.33 5.62 -8.02
CA ASN A 45 -6.16 5.06 -7.34
C ASN A 45 -6.52 3.92 -6.38
N LEU A 46 -5.59 2.98 -6.25
CA LEU A 46 -5.60 1.92 -5.23
C LEU A 46 -4.34 2.06 -4.38
N LEU A 47 -4.53 2.20 -3.07
CA LEU A 47 -3.50 2.20 -2.05
C LEU A 47 -3.45 0.81 -1.42
N VAL A 48 -2.34 0.11 -1.54
CA VAL A 48 -2.13 -1.18 -0.86
C VAL A 48 -1.18 -0.97 0.31
N VAL A 49 -1.65 -1.20 1.52
CA VAL A 49 -0.92 -0.99 2.78
C VAL A 49 -0.61 -2.34 3.42
N LEU A 50 0.67 -2.71 3.47
CA LEU A 50 1.17 -3.81 4.29
C LEU A 50 1.48 -3.30 5.70
N SER A 51 0.86 -3.92 6.68
CA SER A 51 0.89 -3.55 8.10
C SER A 51 1.28 -4.74 8.98
N ALA A 52 1.51 -4.53 10.27
CA ALA A 52 1.71 -5.59 11.26
C ALA A 52 1.05 -5.23 12.60
N LYS A 53 0.75 -6.24 13.43
CA LYS A 53 0.33 -6.01 14.82
C LYS A 53 1.51 -5.51 15.64
N ASN A 54 1.20 -4.72 16.67
CA ASN A 54 2.19 -4.15 17.58
C ASN A 54 3.26 -3.31 16.85
N CYS A 55 2.87 -2.69 15.74
CA CYS A 55 3.71 -1.82 14.92
C CYS A 55 3.27 -0.37 15.12
N HIS A 56 4.01 0.40 15.92
CA HIS A 56 3.65 1.78 16.24
C HIS A 56 3.49 2.67 15.00
N GLY A 57 4.41 2.53 14.02
CA GLY A 57 4.32 3.25 12.75
C GLY A 57 3.05 2.91 11.95
N CYS A 58 2.60 1.66 12.05
CA CYS A 58 1.37 1.20 11.39
C CYS A 58 0.14 1.85 12.02
N GLU A 59 0.08 1.92 13.35
CA GLU A 59 -1.00 2.61 14.06
C GLU A 59 -1.03 4.12 13.78
N ILE A 60 0.14 4.76 13.64
CA ILE A 60 0.22 6.17 13.24
C ILE A 60 -0.36 6.35 11.83
N LEU A 61 0.07 5.51 10.87
CA LEU A 61 -0.41 5.58 9.49
C LEU A 61 -1.94 5.39 9.43
N ASP A 62 -2.48 4.43 10.19
CA ASP A 62 -3.92 4.20 10.27
C ASP A 62 -4.67 5.46 10.73
N ARG A 63 -4.22 6.08 11.84
CA ARG A 63 -4.81 7.32 12.33
C ARG A 63 -4.71 8.46 11.33
N GLN A 64 -3.62 8.54 10.57
CA GLN A 64 -3.46 9.54 9.50
C GLN A 64 -4.49 9.31 8.38
N LEU A 65 -4.64 8.07 7.90
CA LEU A 65 -5.61 7.73 6.86
C LEU A 65 -7.05 7.97 7.31
N GLU A 66 -7.39 7.60 8.55
CA GLU A 66 -8.72 7.86 9.14
C GLU A 66 -9.00 9.36 9.28
N LYS A 67 -8.05 10.11 9.87
CA LYS A 67 -8.17 11.56 10.06
C LYS A 67 -8.36 12.30 8.73
N HIS A 68 -7.75 11.81 7.65
CA HIS A 68 -7.79 12.42 6.34
C HIS A 68 -8.73 11.70 5.35
N ALA A 69 -9.60 10.81 5.82
CA ALA A 69 -10.51 10.04 4.97
C ALA A 69 -11.37 10.91 4.03
N GLY A 70 -11.81 12.08 4.49
CA GLY A 70 -12.56 13.03 3.66
C GLY A 70 -11.77 13.57 2.47
N ALA A 71 -10.45 13.76 2.61
CA ALA A 71 -9.59 14.21 1.51
C ALA A 71 -9.25 13.07 0.52
N LEU A 72 -9.36 11.82 0.98
CA LEU A 72 -9.10 10.59 0.22
C LEU A 72 -10.35 10.07 -0.49
N ALA A 73 -11.54 10.42 -0.01
CA ALA A 73 -12.82 10.00 -0.54
C ALA A 73 -12.93 10.27 -2.06
N GLY A 74 -13.28 9.23 -2.82
CA GLY A 74 -13.38 9.30 -4.30
C GLY A 74 -12.05 9.39 -5.05
N LYS A 75 -10.92 9.59 -4.36
CA LYS A 75 -9.58 9.67 -4.98
C LYS A 75 -8.81 8.38 -4.89
N VAL A 76 -9.00 7.62 -3.80
CA VAL A 76 -8.25 6.40 -3.54
C VAL A 76 -9.10 5.35 -2.83
N ALA A 77 -8.97 4.10 -3.27
CA ALA A 77 -9.44 2.93 -2.57
C ALA A 77 -8.29 2.39 -1.72
N ILE A 78 -8.54 1.95 -0.49
CA ILE A 78 -7.48 1.49 0.41
C ILE A 78 -7.68 0.01 0.69
N LEU A 79 -6.69 -0.80 0.31
CA LEU A 79 -6.56 -2.21 0.67
C LEU A 79 -5.48 -2.33 1.73
N LYS A 80 -5.84 -2.82 2.92
CA LYS A 80 -4.88 -3.06 4.01
C LYS A 80 -4.70 -4.54 4.26
N ALA A 81 -3.46 -5.00 4.27
CA ALA A 81 -3.05 -6.36 4.60
C ALA A 81 -2.22 -6.39 5.87
N LEU A 82 -2.44 -7.40 6.71
CA LEU A 82 -1.76 -7.56 7.98
C LEU A 82 -0.67 -8.64 7.88
N GLY A 83 0.51 -8.24 7.42
CA GLY A 83 1.67 -9.09 7.22
C GLY A 83 2.51 -9.34 8.48
N GLY A 84 1.91 -9.66 9.62
CA GLY A 84 2.67 -10.18 10.78
C GLY A 84 2.33 -9.57 12.15
N ASP A 85 3.14 -9.96 13.14
CA ASP A 85 3.03 -9.53 14.54
C ASP A 85 4.42 -9.37 15.16
N PHE A 86 4.80 -8.12 15.42
CA PHE A 86 6.13 -7.77 15.94
C PHE A 86 6.38 -8.33 17.34
N SER A 87 5.35 -8.60 18.15
CA SER A 87 5.51 -9.19 19.49
C SER A 87 6.03 -10.62 19.46
N THR A 88 5.86 -11.30 18.33
CA THR A 88 6.30 -12.69 18.11
C THR A 88 7.61 -12.78 17.34
N GLY A 89 8.16 -11.64 16.88
CA GLY A 89 9.35 -11.58 16.02
C GLY A 89 9.10 -12.02 14.57
N ILE A 90 7.84 -12.25 14.18
CA ILE A 90 7.47 -12.70 12.83
C ILE A 90 7.07 -11.49 11.98
N ASN A 91 7.96 -11.10 11.06
CA ASN A 91 7.75 -9.97 10.16
C ASN A 91 7.80 -10.44 8.72
N TYR A 92 6.72 -10.21 7.97
CA TYR A 92 6.72 -10.46 6.54
C TYR A 92 7.19 -9.20 5.84
N THR A 93 8.19 -9.38 5.00
CA THR A 93 8.85 -8.30 4.26
C THR A 93 8.48 -8.33 2.79
N SER A 94 7.47 -9.10 2.35
CA SER A 94 7.12 -9.16 0.93
C SER A 94 5.64 -8.97 0.64
N LEU A 95 5.35 -8.25 -0.44
CA LEU A 95 4.03 -7.92 -0.95
C LEU A 95 3.97 -8.26 -2.44
N THR A 96 3.07 -9.16 -2.85
CA THR A 96 2.84 -9.44 -4.28
C THR A 96 1.56 -8.79 -4.79
N VAL A 97 1.66 -8.04 -5.89
CA VAL A 97 0.57 -7.35 -6.59
C VAL A 97 0.65 -7.69 -8.07
N GLY A 98 -0.33 -8.45 -8.61
CA GLY A 98 -0.42 -8.76 -10.04
C GLY A 98 0.87 -9.34 -10.68
N GLY A 99 1.55 -10.23 -9.95
CA GLY A 99 2.81 -10.86 -10.39
C GLY A 99 4.09 -10.07 -10.08
N ALA A 100 3.98 -8.90 -9.48
CA ALA A 100 5.10 -8.11 -8.97
C ALA A 100 5.26 -8.30 -7.46
N THR A 101 6.39 -8.82 -7.01
CA THR A 101 6.71 -9.01 -5.59
C THR A 101 7.70 -7.94 -5.14
N PHE A 102 7.25 -7.09 -4.22
CA PHE A 102 8.09 -6.13 -3.50
C PHE A 102 8.64 -6.79 -2.26
N VAL A 103 9.93 -6.64 -1.99
CA VAL A 103 10.57 -7.02 -0.73
C VAL A 103 10.98 -5.74 -0.01
N THR A 104 10.25 -5.42 1.06
CA THR A 104 10.41 -4.26 1.93
C THR A 104 11.22 -4.60 3.19
N PRO A 105 12.14 -3.75 3.64
CA PRO A 105 12.88 -3.95 4.90
C PRO A 105 11.98 -3.93 6.16
N GLY A 106 10.74 -3.44 6.05
CA GLY A 106 9.87 -3.23 7.20
C GLY A 106 8.46 -2.78 6.84
N VAL A 107 7.69 -2.46 7.89
CA VAL A 107 6.30 -2.01 7.81
C VAL A 107 6.08 -0.77 8.71
N PRO A 108 5.07 0.08 8.44
CA PRO A 108 4.12 -0.03 7.34
C PRO A 108 4.79 0.22 5.99
N PHE A 109 4.41 -0.60 5.00
CA PHE A 109 4.86 -0.46 3.62
C PHE A 109 3.64 -0.23 2.74
N THR A 110 3.66 0.85 1.97
CA THR A 110 2.51 1.29 1.19
C THR A 110 2.90 1.33 -0.28
N THR A 111 2.02 0.88 -1.18
CA THR A 111 2.19 1.05 -2.62
C THR A 111 0.96 1.74 -3.19
N LEU A 112 1.19 2.68 -4.11
CA LEU A 112 0.16 3.41 -4.83
C LEU A 112 0.10 2.92 -6.27
N TRP A 113 -1.12 2.65 -6.72
CA TRP A 113 -1.42 2.17 -8.05
C TRP A 113 -2.47 3.06 -8.69
N ALA A 114 -2.26 3.47 -9.93
CA ALA A 114 -3.31 4.00 -10.78
C ALA A 114 -4.17 2.83 -11.26
N VAL A 115 -5.48 2.96 -11.11
CA VAL A 115 -6.48 1.99 -11.56
C VAL A 115 -6.79 2.29 -13.02
N GLU A 116 -6.36 1.40 -13.91
CA GLU A 116 -6.55 1.55 -15.35
C GLU A 116 -7.56 0.50 -15.88
N ARG A 117 -8.01 0.69 -17.12
CA ARG A 117 -9.00 -0.20 -17.76
C ARG A 117 -8.52 -1.66 -17.77
N ASP A 118 -7.28 -1.87 -18.19
CA ASP A 118 -6.70 -3.20 -18.40
C ASP A 118 -5.73 -3.62 -17.30
N GLY A 119 -5.60 -2.82 -16.24
CA GLY A 119 -4.66 -3.18 -15.19
C GLY A 119 -4.52 -2.20 -14.03
N LEU A 120 -3.39 -2.32 -13.35
CA LEU A 120 -2.90 -1.40 -12.34
C LEU A 120 -1.52 -0.92 -12.79
N ARG A 121 -1.31 0.39 -12.80
CA ARG A 121 0.01 0.98 -13.05
C ARG A 121 0.59 1.49 -11.75
N TYR A 122 1.77 1.02 -11.40
CA TYR A 122 2.50 1.47 -10.23
C TYR A 122 2.80 2.99 -10.31
N ARG A 123 2.68 3.69 -9.17
CA ARG A 123 2.87 5.14 -9.09
C ARG A 123 3.92 5.54 -8.07
N ALA A 124 3.84 5.00 -6.86
CA ALA A 124 4.70 5.37 -5.74
C ALA A 124 4.72 4.29 -4.67
N LEU A 125 5.69 4.38 -3.75
CA LEU A 125 5.71 3.58 -2.54
C LEU A 125 6.05 4.43 -1.31
N GLY A 126 5.61 3.94 -0.15
CA GLY A 126 5.80 4.56 1.15
C GLY A 126 6.43 3.59 2.13
N LEU A 127 7.43 4.03 2.91
CA LEU A 127 7.92 3.30 4.08
C LEU A 127 7.72 4.14 5.34
N GLY A 128 6.86 3.64 6.23
CA GLY A 128 6.47 4.35 7.45
C GLY A 128 5.23 5.24 7.27
N PRO A 129 4.79 5.90 8.37
CA PRO A 129 3.78 6.94 8.33
C PRO A 129 4.26 8.20 7.56
N PHE A 130 3.33 9.09 7.23
CA PHE A 130 3.66 10.38 6.60
C PHE A 130 4.27 11.33 7.63
N GLU A 131 5.38 11.98 7.30
CA GLU A 131 6.05 12.98 8.16
C GLU A 131 5.69 14.42 7.76
N GLY A 132 5.80 15.36 8.71
CA GLY A 132 5.57 16.78 8.46
C GLY A 132 4.10 17.15 8.27
N ASP A 133 3.81 17.97 7.26
CA ASP A 133 2.46 18.36 6.88
C ASP A 133 1.76 17.19 6.16
N VAL A 134 1.05 16.37 6.93
CA VAL A 134 0.40 15.13 6.47
C VAL A 134 -0.53 15.35 5.27
N PRO A 135 -1.43 16.36 5.25
CA PRO A 135 -2.18 16.72 4.04
C PRO A 135 -1.31 16.88 2.78
N ALA A 136 -0.25 17.68 2.87
CA ALA A 136 0.64 17.93 1.74
C ALA A 136 1.42 16.67 1.33
N ALA A 137 1.85 15.86 2.31
CA ALA A 137 2.53 14.59 2.07
C ALA A 137 1.61 13.58 1.37
N LEU A 138 0.34 13.49 1.78
CA LEU A 138 -0.67 12.64 1.14
C LEU A 138 -0.96 13.11 -0.29
N GLU A 139 -1.09 14.42 -0.52
CA GLU A 139 -1.28 14.97 -1.86
C GLU A 139 -0.09 14.67 -2.78
N ALA A 140 1.14 14.89 -2.31
CA ALA A 140 2.35 14.53 -3.04
C ALA A 140 2.40 13.02 -3.31
N PHE A 141 2.06 12.20 -2.33
CA PHE A 141 2.02 10.75 -2.50
C PHE A 141 1.04 10.32 -3.59
N LEU A 142 -0.19 10.84 -3.58
CA LEU A 142 -1.19 10.62 -4.63
C LEU A 142 -0.74 11.16 -6.00
N GLY A 143 0.08 12.21 -6.02
CA GLY A 143 0.76 12.70 -7.22
C GLY A 143 1.78 11.72 -7.82
N GLY A 144 2.20 10.71 -7.07
CA GLY A 144 3.24 9.73 -7.47
C GLY A 144 4.60 9.99 -6.83
N HIS A 145 4.68 10.78 -5.76
CA HIS A 145 5.93 11.02 -5.04
C HIS A 145 6.08 10.04 -3.88
N SER A 146 7.03 9.11 -4.00
CA SER A 146 7.35 8.15 -2.92
C SER A 146 7.78 8.87 -1.63
N GLN A 147 7.37 8.33 -0.48
CA GLN A 147 7.56 8.95 0.84
C GLN A 147 8.25 7.98 1.80
N PHE A 148 9.11 8.50 2.68
CA PHE A 148 9.88 7.69 3.60
C PHE A 148 10.00 8.43 4.91
N VAL A 149 9.81 7.71 6.02
CA VAL A 149 10.32 8.19 7.30
C VAL A 149 11.83 8.29 7.26
N ARG A 150 12.39 9.15 8.12
CA ARG A 150 13.84 9.39 8.15
C ARG A 150 14.65 8.10 8.33
N GLU A 151 14.17 7.15 9.11
CA GLU A 151 14.82 5.86 9.39
C GLU A 151 14.84 4.92 8.16
N ALA A 152 13.94 5.13 7.21
CA ALA A 152 13.82 4.33 5.98
C ALA A 152 14.48 5.01 4.76
N ALA A 153 15.12 6.17 4.95
CA ALA A 153 15.75 6.90 3.87
C ALA A 153 16.90 6.09 3.24
N GLY A 154 16.84 5.91 1.92
CA GLY A 154 17.88 5.22 1.15
C GLY A 154 17.83 3.69 1.25
N VAL A 155 16.83 3.11 1.92
CA VAL A 155 16.72 1.65 1.99
C VAL A 155 16.27 1.09 0.64
N PRO A 156 16.99 0.10 0.07
CA PRO A 156 16.60 -0.51 -1.19
C PRO A 156 15.30 -1.31 -1.04
N ILE A 157 14.46 -1.24 -2.07
CA ILE A 157 13.30 -2.13 -2.21
C ILE A 157 13.52 -3.03 -3.40
N ASP A 158 13.56 -4.34 -3.17
CA ASP A 158 13.68 -5.27 -4.27
C ASP A 158 12.31 -5.57 -4.88
N LEU A 159 12.23 -5.45 -6.19
CA LEU A 159 11.07 -5.80 -7.00
C LEU A 159 11.45 -7.03 -7.82
N THR A 160 10.67 -8.10 -7.71
CA THR A 160 10.76 -9.26 -8.60
C THR A 160 9.51 -9.33 -9.47
N ARG A 161 9.68 -9.52 -10.77
CA ARG A 161 8.60 -9.69 -11.75
C ARG A 161 9.09 -10.60 -12.88
N ASP A 162 8.27 -11.56 -13.30
CA ASP A 162 8.57 -12.43 -14.46
C ASP A 162 9.96 -13.11 -14.38
N GLY A 163 10.44 -13.36 -13.16
CA GLY A 163 11.78 -13.93 -12.90
C GLY A 163 12.93 -12.90 -12.88
N GLU A 164 12.68 -11.65 -13.26
CA GLU A 164 13.64 -10.55 -13.21
C GLU A 164 13.58 -9.83 -11.86
N ARG A 165 14.75 -9.56 -11.27
CA ARG A 165 14.88 -8.79 -10.03
C ARG A 165 15.49 -7.42 -10.33
N ARG A 166 14.85 -6.37 -9.82
CA ARG A 166 15.31 -4.98 -9.87
C ARG A 166 15.28 -4.38 -8.47
N THR A 167 16.32 -3.65 -8.11
CA THR A 167 16.30 -2.83 -6.89
C THR A 167 15.79 -1.44 -7.23
N LEU A 168 14.70 -1.04 -6.58
CA LEU A 168 14.16 0.31 -6.67
C LEU A 168 14.91 1.20 -5.67
N THR A 169 15.35 2.36 -6.15
CA THR A 169 16.08 3.35 -5.35
C THR A 169 15.48 4.76 -5.54
N SER A 170 15.85 5.68 -4.66
CA SER A 170 15.46 7.09 -4.74
C SER A 170 15.99 7.77 -6.01
N ALA A 171 17.10 7.30 -6.59
CA ALA A 171 17.66 7.81 -7.83
C ALA A 171 16.73 7.58 -9.03
N ASP A 172 16.02 6.46 -9.07
CA ASP A 172 15.03 6.15 -10.10
C ASP A 172 13.65 6.76 -9.78
N ARG A 173 13.56 7.58 -8.73
CA ARG A 173 12.30 8.03 -8.09
C ARG A 173 11.39 6.86 -7.69
N PHE A 174 11.94 5.65 -7.60
CA PHE A 174 11.21 4.39 -7.55
C PHE A 174 10.22 4.20 -8.71
N ALA A 175 10.32 4.98 -9.79
CA ALA A 175 9.46 4.91 -10.96
C ALA A 175 9.81 3.66 -11.78
N ALA A 176 9.09 2.58 -11.53
CA ALA A 176 8.99 1.49 -12.47
C ALA A 176 7.78 1.78 -13.37
N ASP A 177 7.93 1.70 -14.70
CA ASP A 177 6.81 1.56 -15.65
C ASP A 177 6.18 0.16 -15.48
N LEU A 178 5.74 -0.12 -14.26
CA LEU A 178 5.21 -1.39 -13.85
C LEU A 178 3.70 -1.35 -14.03
N VAL A 179 3.25 -1.94 -15.13
CA VAL A 179 1.84 -2.26 -15.35
C VAL A 179 1.64 -3.73 -15.03
N VAL A 180 0.78 -4.00 -14.05
CA VAL A 180 0.35 -5.35 -13.69
C VAL A 180 -1.08 -5.55 -14.14
N ARG A 181 -1.35 -6.70 -14.75
CA ARG A 181 -2.72 -7.12 -15.08
C ARG A 181 -3.24 -7.90 -13.87
N PRO A 182 -4.31 -7.43 -13.21
CA PRO A 182 -4.92 -8.13 -12.10
C PRO A 182 -5.29 -9.56 -12.45
#